data_AF-F8X507-F1
#
_entry.id   AF-F8X507-F1
#
_cell.length_a   1.000
_cell.length_b   1.000
_cell.length_c   1.000
_cell.angle_alpha   90.00
_cell.angle_beta   90.00
_cell.angle_gamma   90.00
#
_symmetry.space_group_name_H-M   'P 1'
#
loop_
_entity.id
_entity.type
_entity.pdbx_description
1 polymer ?
#
loop_
_entity_poly.entity_id
_entity_poly.type
_entity_poly.pdbx_seq_one_letter_code
_entity_poly.pdbx_strand_id
1 'polypeptide(L)'
;MYFKPHKLYIHKSTPSYQDENGDWQEGTETVEYLCDCFLHDASTDIKKAYAGTGIIPTHTVNLDRRDDLGIGVTVTVKEGELVRAKSQIVDLKRLSALNYTQIILGSK
;
A
#
# COMPACT_ATOMS: atom_id res chain seq x y z
N MET A 1 23.66 8.74 5.74
CA MET A 1 22.71 8.28 4.71
C MET A 1 21.54 7.63 5.43
N TYR A 2 20.32 8.17 5.31
CA TYR A 2 19.14 7.57 5.95
C TYR A 2 18.84 6.24 5.26
N PHE A 3 19.09 5.12 5.94
CA PHE A 3 18.82 3.77 5.44
C PHE A 3 17.30 3.57 5.36
N LYS A 4 16.79 3.23 4.17
CA LYS A 4 15.40 2.79 3.96
C LYS A 4 15.40 1.26 4.03
N PRO A 5 15.19 0.62 5.20
CA PRO A 5 15.28 -0.85 5.31
C PRO A 5 14.12 -1.57 4.61
N HIS A 6 13.01 -0.87 4.35
CA HIS A 6 11.78 -1.50 3.91
C HIS A 6 11.59 -1.36 2.40
N LYS A 7 11.06 -2.43 1.80
CA LYS A 7 10.65 -2.48 0.40
C LYS A 7 9.15 -2.61 0.30
N LEU A 8 8.52 -1.70 -0.44
CA LEU A 8 7.10 -1.70 -0.72
C LEU A 8 6.83 -2.49 -2.00
N TYR A 9 5.84 -3.37 -1.94
CA TYR A 9 5.34 -4.16 -3.06
C TYR A 9 3.86 -3.88 -3.25
N ILE A 10 3.42 -3.79 -4.49
CA ILE A 10 2.02 -3.59 -4.86
C ILE A 10 1.41 -4.90 -5.35
N HIS A 11 0.18 -5.19 -4.92
CA HIS A 11 -0.60 -6.30 -5.46
C HIS A 11 -1.44 -5.78 -6.62
N LYS A 12 -1.26 -6.35 -7.81
CA LYS A 12 -2.07 -6.07 -8.99
C LYS A 12 -2.91 -7.28 -9.30
N SER A 13 -4.22 -7.09 -9.30
CA SER A 13 -5.19 -8.11 -9.67
C SER A 13 -5.71 -7.79 -11.06
N THR A 14 -5.55 -8.72 -11.99
CA THR A 14 -6.16 -8.63 -13.32
C THR A 14 -7.50 -9.35 -13.21
N PRO A 15 -8.64 -8.74 -13.58
CA PRO A 15 -9.92 -9.43 -13.53
C PRO A 15 -9.94 -10.57 -14.54
N SER A 16 -10.67 -11.63 -14.24
CA SER A 16 -10.99 -12.66 -15.23
C SER A 16 -11.77 -12.02 -16.37
N TYR A 17 -11.46 -12.39 -17.60
CA TYR A 17 -12.12 -11.88 -18.79
C TYR A 17 -12.44 -13.02 -19.76
N GLN A 18 -13.43 -12.80 -20.60
CA GLN A 18 -13.75 -13.71 -21.69
C GLN A 18 -13.02 -13.22 -22.95
N ASP A 19 -12.25 -14.09 -23.59
CA ASP A 19 -11.52 -13.74 -24.81
C ASP A 19 -12.43 -13.71 -26.05
N GLU A 20 -11.86 -13.36 -27.20
CA GLU A 20 -12.58 -13.25 -28.48
C GLU A 20 -13.17 -14.59 -28.96
N ASN A 21 -12.69 -15.72 -28.42
CA ASN A 21 -13.17 -17.06 -28.74
C ASN A 21 -14.28 -17.53 -27.78
N GLY A 22 -14.60 -16.73 -26.77
CA GLY A 22 -15.59 -17.07 -25.75
C GLY A 22 -15.02 -17.89 -24.59
N ASP A 23 -13.71 -18.09 -24.52
CA ASP A 23 -13.07 -18.82 -23.43
C ASP A 23 -12.81 -17.90 -22.23
N TRP A 24 -13.08 -18.41 -21.03
CA TRP A 24 -12.80 -17.68 -19.79
C TRP A 24 -11.32 -17.78 -19.44
N GLN A 25 -10.67 -16.62 -19.38
CA GLN A 25 -9.30 -16.47 -18.88
C GLN A 25 -9.35 -16.09 -17.40
N GLU A 26 -8.65 -16.85 -16.55
CA GLU A 26 -8.57 -16.56 -15.12
C GLU A 26 -7.74 -15.30 -14.86
N GLY A 27 -8.26 -14.45 -13.98
CA GLY A 27 -7.55 -13.28 -13.51
C GLY A 27 -6.30 -13.65 -12.72
N THR A 28 -5.18 -12.99 -13.02
CA THR A 28 -3.91 -13.22 -12.31
C THR A 28 -3.68 -12.18 -11.23
N GLU A 29 -3.21 -12.62 -10.05
CA GLU A 29 -2.64 -11.73 -9.03
C GLU A 29 -1.12 -11.72 -9.15
N THR A 30 -0.53 -10.54 -9.29
CA THR A 30 0.92 -10.33 -9.31
C THR A 30 1.35 -9.42 -8.17
N VAL A 31 2.55 -9.67 -7.64
CA VAL A 31 3.16 -8.86 -6.58
C VAL A 31 4.43 -8.25 -7.13
N GLU A 32 4.41 -6.94 -7.33
CA GLU A 32 5.50 -6.21 -7.97
C GLU A 32 6.23 -5.32 -6.97
N TYR A 33 7.56 -5.30 -7.04
CA TYR A 33 8.36 -4.34 -6.27
C TYR A 33 8.06 -2.92 -6.75
N LEU A 34 7.80 -2.03 -5.79
CA LEU A 34 7.40 -0.66 -6.07
C LEU A 34 8.53 0.33 -5.80
N CYS A 35 9.03 0.38 -4.55
CA CYS A 35 10.09 1.29 -4.12
C CYS A 35 10.59 0.95 -2.70
N ASP A 36 11.72 1.53 -2.32
CA ASP A 36 12.18 1.56 -0.93
C ASP A 36 11.40 2.61 -0.12
N CYS A 37 11.05 2.29 1.12
CA CYS A 37 10.18 3.11 1.96
C CYS A 37 10.57 3.10 3.45
N PHE A 38 9.92 3.99 4.20
CA PHE A 38 9.95 3.99 5.67
C PHE A 38 8.60 3.55 6.21
N LEU A 39 8.60 2.45 6.95
CA LEU A 39 7.44 1.95 7.68
C LEU A 39 7.47 2.49 9.11
N HIS A 40 6.32 2.98 9.56
CA HIS A 40 6.08 3.39 10.94
C HIS A 40 4.78 2.76 11.44
N ASP A 41 4.71 2.44 12.72
CA ASP A 41 3.43 2.08 13.34
C ASP A 41 2.47 3.28 13.29
N ALA A 42 1.16 3.01 13.19
CA ALA A 42 0.15 4.06 13.25
C ALA A 42 0.23 4.79 14.59
N SER A 43 0.46 6.11 14.53
CA SER A 43 0.52 6.96 15.72
C SER A 43 -0.83 7.04 16.42
N THR A 44 -0.82 7.45 17.69
CA THR A 44 -2.05 7.68 18.46
C THR A 44 -2.97 8.70 17.79
N ASP A 45 -2.41 9.73 17.14
CA ASP A 45 -3.20 10.76 16.47
C ASP A 45 -3.89 10.21 15.22
N ILE A 46 -3.20 9.36 14.45
CA ILE A 46 -3.82 8.64 13.34
C ILE A 46 -4.93 7.73 13.87
N LYS A 47 -4.67 6.92 14.91
CA LYS A 47 -5.70 6.04 15.49
C LYS A 47 -6.94 6.82 15.97
N LYS A 48 -6.74 8.00 16.58
CA LYS A 48 -7.85 8.90 16.97
C LYS A 48 -8.61 9.43 15.77
N ALA A 49 -7.93 9.81 14.69
CA ALA A 49 -8.58 10.34 13.49
C ALA A 49 -9.51 9.33 12.80
N TYR A 50 -9.24 8.02 12.94
CA TYR A 50 -10.08 6.94 12.39
C TYR A 50 -11.04 6.34 13.42
N ALA A 51 -11.07 6.82 14.66
CA ALA A 51 -11.98 6.29 15.68
C ALA A 51 -13.45 6.43 15.25
N GLY A 52 -14.20 5.33 15.30
CA GLY A 52 -15.61 5.29 14.89
C GLY A 52 -15.87 5.16 13.39
N THR A 53 -14.83 5.14 12.55
CA THR A 53 -14.99 5.00 11.08
C THR A 53 -15.12 3.54 10.61
N GLY A 54 -14.88 2.57 11.50
CA GLY A 54 -14.75 1.15 11.16
C GLY A 54 -13.39 0.77 10.57
N ILE A 55 -12.52 1.74 10.26
CA ILE A 55 -11.17 1.49 9.77
C ILE A 55 -10.21 1.40 10.96
N ILE A 56 -9.37 0.36 10.96
CA ILE A 56 -8.30 0.15 11.95
C ILE A 56 -6.96 0.45 11.27
N PRO A 57 -6.40 1.66 11.43
CA PRO A 57 -5.09 1.97 10.88
C PRO A 57 -3.99 1.22 11.65
N THR A 58 -3.12 0.54 10.92
CA THR A 58 -2.04 -0.27 11.50
C THR A 58 -0.68 0.39 11.33
N HIS A 59 -0.40 0.93 10.13
CA HIS A 59 0.91 1.49 9.80
C HIS A 59 0.78 2.74 8.94
N THR A 60 1.83 3.55 8.96
CA THR A 60 2.06 4.66 8.03
C THR A 60 3.34 4.37 7.25
N VAL A 61 3.28 4.53 5.92
CA VAL A 61 4.45 4.34 5.05
C VAL A 61 4.77 5.63 4.33
N ASN A 62 6.00 6.11 4.47
CA ASN A 62 6.53 7.23 3.72
C ASN A 62 7.40 6.69 2.57
N LEU A 63 7.09 7.12 1.35
CA LEU A 63 7.81 6.73 0.15
C LEU A 63 8.00 7.94 -0.77
N ASP A 64 8.85 7.80 -1.78
CA ASP A 64 9.06 8.86 -2.77
C ASP A 64 7.73 9.21 -3.47
N ARG A 65 7.61 10.42 -4.01
CA ARG A 65 6.35 10.86 -4.63
C ARG A 65 5.88 9.86 -5.70
N ARG A 66 4.67 9.35 -5.50
CA ARG A 66 3.98 8.43 -6.40
C ARG A 66 2.54 8.88 -6.60
N ASP A 67 2.21 9.15 -7.85
CA ASP A 67 0.88 9.56 -8.29
C ASP A 67 0.04 8.37 -8.77
N ASP A 68 0.66 7.21 -8.98
CA ASP A 68 0.05 5.95 -9.43
C ASP A 68 -0.60 5.12 -8.30
N LEU A 69 -0.44 5.53 -7.05
CA LEU A 69 -1.07 4.88 -5.89
C LEU A 69 -2.49 5.40 -5.63
N GLY A 70 -3.39 4.47 -5.29
CA GLY A 70 -4.79 4.75 -4.97
C GLY A 70 -5.26 4.07 -3.67
N ILE A 71 -6.37 4.57 -3.12
CA ILE A 71 -7.05 3.98 -1.96
C ILE A 71 -7.64 2.62 -2.37
N GLY A 72 -7.62 1.63 -1.47
CA GLY A 72 -8.10 0.27 -1.68
C GLY A 72 -7.07 -0.68 -2.29
N VAL A 73 -5.96 -0.15 -2.82
CA VAL A 73 -4.85 -0.98 -3.32
C VAL A 73 -4.21 -1.75 -2.18
N THR A 74 -4.01 -3.05 -2.36
CA THR A 74 -3.30 -3.90 -1.42
C THR A 74 -1.79 -3.76 -1.64
N VAL A 75 -1.05 -3.56 -0.55
CA VAL A 75 0.41 -3.48 -0.58
C VAL A 75 1.02 -4.38 0.49
N THR A 76 2.24 -4.84 0.23
CA THR A 76 3.07 -5.58 1.17
C THR A 76 4.37 -4.83 1.40
N VAL A 77 4.74 -4.65 2.66
CA VAL A 77 6.02 -4.05 3.07
C VAL A 77 6.91 -5.15 3.63
N LYS A 78 8.12 -5.27 3.10
CA LYS A 78 9.11 -6.28 3.53
C LYS A 78 10.40 -5.65 4.06
N GLU A 79 11.05 -6.35 4.96
CA GLU A 79 12.41 -6.10 5.42
C GLU A 79 13.22 -7.39 5.20
N GLY A 80 13.98 -7.45 4.10
CA GLY A 80 14.51 -8.71 3.60
C GLY A 80 13.37 -9.69 3.26
N GLU A 81 13.42 -10.89 3.84
CA GLU A 81 12.39 -11.92 3.67
C GLU A 81 11.18 -11.75 4.61
N LEU A 82 11.27 -10.85 5.60
CA LEU A 82 10.22 -10.66 6.60
C LEU A 82 9.12 -9.75 6.07
N VAL A 83 7.87 -10.20 6.13
CA VAL A 83 6.70 -9.35 5.89
C VAL A 83 6.43 -8.54 7.15
N ARG A 84 6.57 -7.21 7.06
CA ARG A 84 6.35 -6.28 8.17
C ARG A 84 4.91 -5.77 8.19
N ALA A 85 4.31 -5.55 7.02
CA ALA A 85 2.91 -5.16 6.89
C ALA A 85 2.33 -5.71 5.58
N LYS A 86 1.07 -6.13 5.61
CA LYS A 86 0.28 -6.46 4.40
C LYS A 86 -1.15 -5.98 4.63
N SER A 87 -1.57 -4.96 3.90
CA SER A 87 -2.89 -4.37 4.09
C SER A 87 -3.27 -3.47 2.92
N GLN A 88 -4.52 -2.97 2.93
CA GLN A 88 -4.97 -2.00 1.94
C GLN A 88 -4.56 -0.59 2.34
N ILE A 89 -4.35 0.25 1.32
CA ILE A 89 -4.21 1.69 1.50
C ILE A 89 -5.59 2.25 1.85
N VAL A 90 -5.74 2.74 3.07
CA VAL A 90 -7.01 3.34 3.54
C VAL A 90 -7.03 4.86 3.38
N ASP A 91 -5.86 5.47 3.29
CA ASP A 91 -5.70 6.90 2.98
C ASP A 91 -4.31 7.17 2.39
N LEU A 92 -4.19 8.26 1.64
CA LEU A 92 -2.94 8.67 1.02
C LEU A 92 -2.84 10.20 0.99
N LYS A 93 -1.65 10.71 1.32
CA LYS A 93 -1.33 12.13 1.33
C LYS A 93 -0.14 12.37 0.41
N ARG A 94 -0.36 13.17 -0.63
CA ARG A 94 0.67 13.61 -1.57
C ARG A 94 1.20 14.96 -1.13
N LEU A 95 2.43 15.00 -0.63
CA LEU A 95 3.00 16.21 -0.04
C LEU A 95 3.98 16.85 -1.01
N SER A 96 3.45 17.75 -1.85
CA SER A 96 4.20 18.40 -2.92
C SER A 96 5.43 19.18 -2.45
N ALA A 97 5.39 19.80 -1.27
CA ALA A 97 6.50 20.60 -0.75
C ALA A 97 7.74 19.77 -0.38
N LEU A 98 7.54 18.49 -0.04
CA LEU A 98 8.59 17.59 0.45
C LEU A 98 8.83 16.41 -0.51
N ASN A 99 8.15 16.41 -1.65
CA ASN A 99 8.23 15.43 -2.73
C ASN A 99 8.12 13.95 -2.27
N TYR A 100 7.19 13.68 -1.36
CA TYR A 100 6.92 12.33 -0.88
C TYR A 100 5.43 12.03 -0.82
N THR A 101 5.12 10.73 -0.88
CA THR A 101 3.78 10.20 -0.65
C THR A 101 3.76 9.49 0.70
N GLN A 102 2.79 9.84 1.54
CA GLN A 102 2.49 9.11 2.77
C GLN A 102 1.23 8.28 2.55
N ILE A 103 1.30 6.98 2.77
CA ILE A 103 0.12 6.10 2.75
C ILE A 103 -0.17 5.60 4.16
N ILE A 104 -1.45 5.43 4.47
CA ILE A 104 -1.92 4.82 5.71
C ILE A 104 -2.44 3.43 5.36
N LEU A 105 -1.92 2.42 6.04
CA LEU A 105 -2.30 1.02 5.87
C LEU A 105 -3.30 0.65 6.97
N GLY A 106 -4.36 -0.05 6.60
CA GLY A 106 -5.37 -0.47 7.55
C GLY A 106 -6.33 -1.50 6.97
N SER A 107 -7.04 -2.15 7.88
CA SER A 107 -8.17 -3.00 7.54
C SER A 107 -9.47 -2.25 7.84
N LYS A 108 -10.48 -2.49 7.02
CA LYS A 108 -11.87 -2.17 7.34
C LYS A 108 -12.53 -3.37 8.02
#